data_AF-A0A6P1BGU6-F1
#
_entry.id   AF-A0A6P1BGU6-F1
#
_cell.length_a   1.000
_cell.length_b   1.000
_cell.length_c   1.000
_cell.angle_alpha   90.00
_cell.angle_beta   90.00
_cell.angle_gamma   90.00
#
_symmetry.space_group_name_H-M   'P 1'
#
loop_
_entity.id
_entity.type
_entity.pdbx_description
1 polymer ?
#
loop_
_entity_poly.entity_id
_entity_poly.type
_entity_poly.pdbx_seq_one_letter_code
_entity_poly.pdbx_strand_id
1 'polypeptide(L)'
;MADFLFLPVNDASATDLNRRGSHWSFLLVDRRVRGRLVAYHYDSVLGYNDRFAATIAERVGANLQDAPISQQRNEYDCGVFVVDGTRALVSRLAAGPQPDLNLRNLVVDRRAL
;
A
#
# COMPACT_ATOMS: atom_id res chain seq x y z
N MET A 1 0.20 17.76 -12.32
CA MET A 1 -0.61 16.58 -11.92
C MET A 1 0.36 15.57 -11.32
N ALA A 2 0.02 14.90 -10.22
CA ALA A 2 0.94 13.95 -9.58
C ALA A 2 0.96 12.60 -10.32
N ASP A 3 2.16 12.08 -10.59
CA ASP A 3 2.39 10.81 -11.29
C ASP A 3 2.07 9.58 -10.43
N PHE A 4 2.18 9.72 -9.11
CA PHE A 4 1.97 8.66 -8.15
C PHE A 4 0.98 9.10 -7.07
N LEU A 5 0.20 8.14 -6.57
CA LEU A 5 -0.72 8.33 -5.45
C LEU A 5 -0.54 7.18 -4.48
N PHE A 6 -0.32 7.50 -3.20
CA PHE A 6 -0.28 6.52 -2.12
C PHE A 6 -1.61 6.56 -1.37
N LEU A 7 -2.26 5.41 -1.25
CA LEU A 7 -3.55 5.29 -0.57
C LEU A 7 -3.43 4.28 0.56
N PRO A 8 -3.52 4.70 1.84
CA PRO A 8 -3.65 3.75 2.93
C PRO A 8 -5.00 3.04 2.82
N VAL A 9 -5.00 1.73 3.09
CA VAL A 9 -6.16 0.85 3.05
C VAL A 9 -6.40 0.32 4.46
N ASN A 10 -7.65 0.38 4.90
CA ASN A 10 -8.08 -0.11 6.21
C ASN A 10 -9.41 -0.84 6.08
N ASP A 11 -9.61 -1.83 6.94
CA ASP A 11 -10.78 -2.70 7.00
C ASP A 11 -11.92 -2.18 7.89
N ALA A 12 -11.85 -0.92 8.36
CA ALA A 12 -12.94 -0.30 9.11
C ALA A 12 -14.23 -0.23 8.30
N SER A 13 -15.34 -0.30 9.03
CA SER A 13 -16.66 -0.06 8.46
C SER A 13 -16.88 1.44 8.23
N ALA A 14 -17.39 1.79 7.06
CA ALA A 14 -17.84 3.15 6.77
C ALA A 14 -19.18 3.49 7.46
N THR A 15 -19.94 2.49 7.93
CA THR A 15 -21.30 2.66 8.46
C THR A 15 -21.48 2.20 9.90
N ASP A 16 -20.54 1.42 10.45
CA ASP A 16 -20.60 0.89 11.81
C ASP A 16 -19.41 1.40 12.62
N LEU A 17 -19.68 2.38 13.49
CA LEU A 17 -18.67 3.05 14.32
C LEU A 17 -17.98 2.11 15.34
N ASN A 18 -18.55 0.92 15.60
CA ASN A 18 -17.93 -0.08 16.47
C ASN A 18 -16.90 -0.94 15.73
N ARG A 19 -16.93 -0.95 14.40
CA ARG A 19 -15.96 -1.69 13.57
C ARG A 19 -14.87 -0.77 13.08
N ARG A 20 -13.94 -0.45 13.98
CA ARG A 20 -12.88 0.56 13.82
C ARG A 20 -11.71 0.15 12.91
N GLY A 21 -11.74 -1.06 12.35
CA GLY A 21 -10.64 -1.64 11.57
C GLY A 21 -9.57 -2.26 12.47
N SER A 22 -8.95 -3.31 11.97
CA SER A 22 -7.91 -4.09 12.63
C SER A 22 -6.61 -4.19 11.83
N HIS A 23 -6.63 -3.82 10.56
CA HIS A 23 -5.47 -4.01 9.69
C HIS A 23 -5.23 -2.84 8.74
N TRP A 24 -3.97 -2.59 8.45
CA TRP A 24 -3.53 -1.55 7.52
C TRP A 24 -2.66 -2.16 6.42
N SER A 25 -2.94 -1.75 5.19
CA SER A 25 -2.13 -2.01 4.02
C SER A 25 -2.12 -0.75 3.15
N PHE A 26 -1.49 -0.76 1.97
CA PHE A 26 -1.53 0.42 1.10
C PHE A 26 -1.48 0.09 -0.38
N LEU A 27 -1.99 1.03 -1.19
CA LEU A 27 -1.84 1.04 -2.65
C LEU A 27 -0.82 2.09 -3.06
N LEU A 28 0.05 1.74 -4.01
CA LEU A 28 0.74 2.69 -4.88
C LEU A 28 0.03 2.70 -6.23
N VAL A 29 -0.60 3.81 -6.59
CA VAL A 29 -1.22 4.00 -7.91
C VAL A 29 -0.25 4.73 -8.83
N ASP A 30 0.19 4.06 -9.90
CA ASP A 30 0.98 4.63 -10.99
C ASP A 30 0.06 5.22 -12.06
N ARG A 31 0.20 6.51 -12.31
CA ARG A 31 -0.64 7.30 -13.22
C ARG A 31 0.14 7.85 -14.42
N ARG A 32 1.40 7.45 -14.59
CA ARG A 32 2.27 7.96 -15.67
C ARG A 32 1.73 7.65 -17.06
N VAL A 33 1.07 6.49 -17.21
CA VAL A 33 0.44 6.07 -18.48
C VAL A 33 -1.04 6.43 -18.47
N ARG A 34 -1.41 7.45 -19.25
CA ARG A 34 -2.82 7.86 -19.42
C ARG A 34 -3.68 6.69 -19.91
N GLY A 35 -4.82 6.48 -19.25
CA GLY A 35 -5.75 5.40 -19.58
C GLY A 35 -5.32 4.00 -19.11
N ARG A 36 -4.17 3.86 -18.45
CA ARG A 36 -3.69 2.58 -17.91
C ARG A 36 -3.08 2.77 -16.52
N LEU A 37 -3.94 3.03 -15.54
CA LEU A 37 -3.54 3.13 -14.14
C LEU A 37 -3.33 1.74 -13.57
N VAL A 38 -2.25 1.57 -12.80
CA VAL A 38 -1.97 0.33 -12.06
C VAL A 38 -1.92 0.65 -10.58
N ALA A 39 -2.61 -0.15 -9.76
CA ALA A 39 -2.59 -0.04 -8.31
C ALA A 39 -1.84 -1.25 -7.73
N TYR A 40 -0.64 -1.03 -7.22
CA TYR A 40 0.18 -2.03 -6.56
C TYR A 40 -0.22 -2.13 -5.08
N HIS A 41 -0.73 -3.29 -4.66
CA HIS A 41 -1.19 -3.53 -3.29
C HIS A 41 -0.13 -4.21 -2.45
N TYR A 42 0.30 -3.52 -1.40
CA TYR A 42 1.28 -4.02 -0.45
C TYR A 42 0.57 -4.36 0.85
N ASP A 43 0.52 -5.65 1.16
CA ASP A 43 -0.07 -6.17 2.39
C ASP A 43 0.94 -6.98 3.21
N SER A 44 1.27 -6.47 4.41
CA SER A 44 2.17 -7.15 5.35
C SER A 44 1.53 -8.35 6.02
N VAL A 45 0.21 -8.52 5.90
CA VAL A 45 -0.53 -9.75 6.21
C VAL A 45 -1.24 -10.17 4.92
N LEU A 46 -0.56 -10.99 4.12
CA LEU A 46 -1.03 -11.39 2.80
C LEU A 46 -2.52 -11.80 2.79
N GLY A 47 -3.30 -11.18 1.91
CA GLY A 47 -4.70 -11.51 1.70
C GLY A 47 -5.69 -10.75 2.58
N TYR A 48 -5.23 -10.03 3.62
CA TYR A 48 -6.14 -9.51 4.64
C TYR A 48 -7.00 -8.35 4.10
N ASN A 49 -6.42 -7.45 3.32
CA ASN A 49 -7.13 -6.27 2.78
C ASN A 49 -7.49 -6.36 1.29
N ASP A 50 -7.37 -7.52 0.64
CA ASP A 50 -7.57 -7.69 -0.82
C ASP A 50 -8.89 -7.10 -1.31
N ARG A 51 -10.00 -7.40 -0.63
CA ARG A 51 -11.32 -6.88 -1.01
C ARG A 51 -11.41 -5.36 -0.92
N PHE A 52 -10.76 -4.76 0.07
CA PHE A 52 -10.77 -3.32 0.31
C PHE A 52 -9.87 -2.62 -0.70
N ALA A 53 -8.69 -3.20 -0.97
CA ALA A 53 -7.78 -2.77 -2.01
C ALA A 53 -8.44 -2.81 -3.40
N ALA A 54 -9.17 -3.89 -3.73
CA ALA A 54 -9.94 -4.02 -4.97
C ALA A 54 -11.03 -2.94 -5.09
N THR A 55 -11.79 -2.72 -4.02
CA THR A 55 -12.83 -1.67 -3.99
C THR A 55 -12.24 -0.28 -4.25
N ILE A 56 -11.08 0.02 -3.66
CA ILE A 56 -10.41 1.31 -3.85
C ILE A 56 -9.82 1.42 -5.26
N ALA A 57 -9.17 0.36 -5.76
CA ALA A 57 -8.60 0.31 -7.10
C ALA A 57 -9.66 0.54 -8.20
N GLU A 58 -10.83 -0.10 -8.05
CA GLU A 58 -11.98 0.11 -8.93
C GLU A 58 -12.43 1.58 -8.94
N ARG A 59 -12.59 2.18 -7.76
CA ARG A 59 -13.02 3.59 -7.61
C ARG A 59 -12.05 4.59 -8.24
N VAL A 60 -10.75 4.27 -8.26
CA VAL A 60 -9.74 5.13 -8.92
C VAL A 60 -9.47 4.72 -10.37
N GLY A 61 -10.18 3.72 -10.90
CA GLY A 61 -10.05 3.25 -12.28
C GLY A 61 -8.69 2.61 -12.57
N ALA A 62 -8.10 1.91 -11.60
CA ALA A 62 -6.80 1.27 -11.73
C ALA A 62 -6.90 -0.27 -11.73
N ASN A 63 -6.04 -0.91 -12.51
CA ASN A 63 -5.87 -2.36 -12.47
C ASN A 63 -5.09 -2.75 -11.21
N LEU A 64 -5.71 -3.52 -10.32
CA LEU A 64 -5.08 -4.00 -9.10
C LEU A 64 -4.02 -5.07 -9.41
N GLN A 65 -2.87 -4.98 -8.75
CA GLN A 65 -1.82 -5.99 -8.78
C GLN A 65 -1.26 -6.20 -7.38
N ASP A 66 -1.08 -7.47 -7.00
CA ASP A 66 -0.37 -7.81 -5.77
C ASP A 66 1.08 -7.38 -5.88
N ALA A 67 1.57 -6.69 -4.84
CA ALA A 67 2.91 -6.18 -4.79
C ALA A 67 3.67 -6.80 -3.62
N PRO A 68 4.92 -7.23 -3.85
CA PRO A 68 5.60 -8.06 -2.87
C PRO A 68 6.17 -7.20 -1.73
N ILE A 69 5.85 -7.57 -0.49
CA ILE A 69 6.35 -6.94 0.75
C ILE A 69 6.73 -8.01 1.77
N SER A 70 7.74 -7.71 2.59
CA SER A 70 8.06 -8.52 3.78
C SER A 70 6.83 -8.70 4.66
N GLN A 71 6.60 -9.92 5.14
CA GLN A 71 5.44 -10.23 5.97
C GLN A 71 5.72 -9.88 7.44
N GLN A 72 4.75 -9.24 8.10
CA GLN A 72 4.87 -8.92 9.51
C GLN A 72 4.86 -10.20 10.35
N ARG A 73 5.58 -10.18 11.47
CA ARG A 73 5.70 -11.32 12.41
C ARG A 73 4.95 -11.10 13.72
N ASN A 74 4.15 -10.05 13.80
CA ASN A 74 3.33 -9.69 14.95
C ASN A 74 2.01 -9.08 14.47
N GLU A 75 1.12 -8.70 15.38
CA GLU A 75 -0.25 -8.28 15.06
C GLU A 75 -0.44 -6.76 14.97
N TYR A 76 0.61 -5.95 15.17
CA TYR A 76 0.44 -4.52 15.43
C TYR A 76 1.39 -3.59 14.64
N ASP A 77 2.26 -4.16 13.79
CA ASP A 77 3.15 -3.37 12.94
C ASP A 77 2.56 -2.98 11.58
N CYS A 78 1.37 -3.45 11.20
CA CYS A 78 0.80 -3.19 9.87
C CYS A 78 0.83 -1.70 9.47
N GLY A 79 0.57 -0.78 10.42
CA GLY A 79 0.70 0.67 10.21
C GLY A 79 2.15 1.15 9.97
N VAL A 80 3.13 0.53 10.62
CA VAL A 80 4.56 0.82 10.42
C VAL A 80 4.98 0.37 9.01
N PHE A 81 4.52 -0.80 8.55
CA PHE A 81 4.76 -1.28 7.18
C PHE A 81 4.20 -0.31 6.12
N VAL A 82 3.04 0.30 6.38
CA VAL A 82 2.48 1.34 5.49
C VAL A 82 3.41 2.55 5.42
N VAL A 83 3.87 3.08 6.55
CA VAL A 83 4.71 4.29 6.59
C VAL A 83 6.10 4.02 6.01
N ASP A 84 6.78 2.97 6.46
CA ASP A 84 8.14 2.63 6.03
C ASP A 84 8.16 2.16 4.57
N GLY A 85 7.15 1.38 4.15
CA GLY A 85 6.97 0.98 2.77
C GLY A 85 6.76 2.20 1.84
N THR A 86 5.93 3.15 2.26
CA THR A 86 5.74 4.41 1.54
C THR A 86 7.05 5.20 1.47
N ARG A 87 7.77 5.37 2.59
CA ARG A 87 9.05 6.09 2.62
C ARG A 87 10.09 5.46 1.69
N ALA A 88 10.19 4.13 1.70
CA ALA A 88 11.10 3.40 0.81
C ALA A 88 10.74 3.61 -0.67
N LEU A 89 9.47 3.50 -1.03
CA LEU A 89 9.01 3.70 -2.41
C LEU A 89 9.20 5.13 -2.87
N VAL A 90 8.88 6.13 -2.05
CA VAL A 90 9.12 7.55 -2.39
C VAL A 90 10.60 7.79 -2.71
N SER A 91 11.52 7.31 -1.87
CA SER A 91 12.95 7.43 -2.12
C SER A 91 13.39 6.77 -3.42
N ARG A 92 12.86 5.58 -3.73
CA ARG A 92 13.20 4.85 -4.97
C ARG A 92 12.62 5.52 -6.21
N LEU A 93 11.38 5.99 -6.15
CA LEU A 93 10.71 6.72 -7.22
C LEU A 93 11.43 8.04 -7.54
N ALA A 94 12.00 8.71 -6.53
CA ALA A 94 12.81 9.91 -6.71
C ALA A 94 14.20 9.62 -7.31
N ALA A 95 14.74 8.41 -7.14
CA ALA A 95 16.08 8.06 -7.57
C ALA A 95 16.21 7.79 -9.08
N GLY A 96 15.12 7.46 -9.80
CA GLY A 96 15.22 7.23 -11.24
C GLY A 96 13.95 6.72 -11.92
N PRO A 97 13.98 6.60 -13.27
CA PRO A 97 12.79 6.31 -14.08
C PRO A 97 12.27 4.86 -13.97
N GLN A 98 13.14 3.92 -13.60
CA GLN A 98 12.82 2.51 -13.37
C GLN A 98 13.10 2.12 -11.91
N PRO A 99 12.23 2.54 -10.98
CA PRO A 99 12.39 2.22 -9.57
C PRO A 99 12.08 0.75 -9.30
N ASP A 100 12.84 0.13 -8.39
CA ASP A 100 12.47 -1.17 -7.82
C ASP A 100 11.28 -1.02 -6.87
N LEU A 101 10.13 -1.56 -7.26
CA LEU A 101 8.90 -1.53 -6.47
C LEU A 101 8.79 -2.69 -5.47
N ASN A 102 9.79 -3.57 -5.38
CA ASN A 102 9.76 -4.75 -4.53
C ASN A 102 10.16 -4.44 -3.07
N LEU A 103 9.27 -4.74 -2.12
CA LEU A 103 9.46 -4.51 -0.69
C LEU A 103 9.69 -5.81 0.11
N ARG A 104 10.04 -6.94 -0.53
CA ARG A 104 10.30 -8.23 0.17
C ARG A 104 11.37 -8.15 1.25
N ASN A 105 12.32 -7.22 1.09
CA ASN A 105 13.44 -7.00 2.01
C ASN A 105 13.26 -5.73 2.84
N LEU A 106 12.04 -5.17 2.91
CA LEU A 106 11.76 -4.03 3.76
C LEU A 106 12.01 -4.42 5.22
N VAL A 107 12.82 -3.62 5.91
CA VAL A 107 13.02 -3.72 7.35
C VAL A 107 12.31 -2.53 7.97
N VAL A 108 11.34 -2.81 8.82
CA VAL A 108 10.54 -1.78 9.50
C VAL A 108 11.16 -1.42 10.84
N ASP A 109 11.13 -0.15 11.23
CA ASP A 109 11.64 0.32 12.51
C ASP A 109 10.68 1.29 13.20
N ARG A 110 10.07 0.84 14.30
CA ARG A 110 9.17 1.67 15.13
C ARG A 110 9.84 2.90 15.72
N ARG A 111 11.15 2.85 16.00
CA ARG A 111 11.87 3.93 16.67
C ARG A 111 12.24 5.07 15.72
N ALA A 112 12.14 4.83 14.42
CA ALA A 112 12.43 5.79 13.36
C ALA A 112 11.18 6.56 12.90
N LEU A 113 10.03 6.38 13.55
CA LEU A 113 8.76 7.06 13.29
C LEU A 113 8.57 8.31 14.16
#